data_AF-A0A7V7WKU8-F1
#
_entry.id   AF-A0A7V7WKU8-F1
#
_cell.length_a   1.000
_cell.length_b   1.000
_cell.length_c   1.000
_cell.angle_alpha   90.00
_cell.angle_beta   90.00
_cell.angle_gamma   90.00
#
_symmetry.space_group_name_H-M   'P 1'
#
loop_
_entity.id
_entity.type
_entity.pdbx_description
1 polymer ?
#
loop_
_entity_poly.entity_id
_entity_poly.type
_entity_poly.pdbx_seq_one_letter_code
_entity_poly.pdbx_strand_id
1 'polypeptide(L)'
;MLGEIHGTSEVPRIAKDLVCQAIAEKRSPVLLLLELDGSQSPALARYVASDGTQEERCAFLAHFEWARPGQDGRTTVAMFELIDFVRAMKRIGHPVEVAAFAGGTDQQYADNIARQLDQKPQAWAVAVVGNLHAAKQPLTYGGRNIVPAVSLLERYAPVSLNMVASGGTFWGIFDGTQGVHDLDDYRDVGFAPDMLRYGQLSFEP
;
A
#
# COMPACT_ATOMS: atom_id res chain seq x y z
N MET A 1 -2.96 2.84 -8.07
CA MET A 1 -2.47 1.80 -7.14
C MET A 1 -0.99 1.64 -7.39
N LEU A 2 -0.21 1.73 -6.32
CA LEU A 2 1.25 1.59 -6.34
C LEU A 2 1.56 0.18 -5.88
N GLY A 3 1.92 -0.68 -6.84
CA GLY A 3 2.50 -1.98 -6.58
C GLY A 3 3.89 -1.79 -5.99
N GLU A 4 4.20 -2.41 -4.85
CA GLU A 4 5.50 -2.30 -4.20
C GLU A 4 6.11 -3.65 -3.83
N ILE A 5 7.40 -3.58 -3.48
CA ILE A 5 8.04 -4.54 -2.58
C ILE A 5 7.91 -3.96 -1.18
N HIS A 6 7.27 -4.70 -0.27
CA HIS A 6 7.09 -4.26 1.10
C HIS A 6 8.43 -3.98 1.78
N GLY A 7 8.45 -3.02 2.70
CA GLY A 7 9.64 -2.70 3.45
C GLY A 7 10.51 -1.60 2.85
N THR A 8 10.20 -1.13 1.64
CA THR A 8 10.90 0.01 1.02
C THR A 8 10.42 1.33 1.62
N SER A 9 11.26 2.36 1.58
CA SER A 9 10.90 3.70 2.06
C SER A 9 10.34 4.59 0.96
N GLU A 10 10.62 4.23 -0.29
CA GLU A 10 10.37 5.00 -1.49
C GLU A 10 8.89 5.02 -1.86
N VAL A 11 8.21 3.86 -1.84
CA VAL A 11 6.79 3.81 -2.23
C VAL A 11 5.88 4.51 -1.23
N PRO A 12 6.03 4.35 0.10
CA PRO A 12 5.29 5.16 1.07
C PRO A 12 5.54 6.67 0.88
N ARG A 13 6.77 7.07 0.53
CA ARG A 13 7.10 8.48 0.23
C ARG A 13 6.41 8.97 -1.05
N ILE A 14 6.38 8.18 -2.12
CA ILE A 14 5.67 8.52 -3.35
C ILE A 14 4.17 8.64 -3.09
N ALA A 15 3.59 7.73 -2.29
CA ALA A 15 2.18 7.83 -1.89
C ALA A 15 1.90 9.13 -1.12
N LYS A 16 2.81 9.52 -0.22
CA LYS A 16 2.74 10.81 0.49
C LYS A 16 2.71 11.99 -0.48
N ASP A 17 3.62 12.00 -1.45
CA ASP A 17 3.74 13.08 -2.43
C ASP A 17 2.51 13.16 -3.33
N LEU A 18 1.94 12.01 -3.69
CA LEU A 18 0.69 11.92 -4.44
C LEU A 18 -0.53 12.41 -3.66
N VAL A 19 -0.64 12.08 -2.36
CA VAL A 19 -1.68 12.65 -1.47
C VAL A 19 -1.51 14.18 -1.39
N CYS A 20 -0.28 14.65 -1.21
CA CYS A 20 0.02 16.09 -1.16
C CYS A 20 -0.39 16.80 -2.46
N GLN A 21 -0.05 16.22 -3.62
CA GLN A 21 -0.43 16.74 -4.93
C GLN A 21 -1.94 16.78 -5.11
N ALA A 22 -2.66 15.72 -4.73
CA ALA A 22 -4.12 15.66 -4.82
C ALA A 22 -4.78 16.75 -3.96
N ILE A 23 -4.26 17.00 -2.76
CA ILE A 23 -4.71 18.11 -1.91
C ILE A 23 -4.45 19.46 -2.60
N ALA A 24 -3.25 19.69 -3.15
CA ALA A 24 -2.89 20.92 -3.83
C ALA A 24 -3.78 21.20 -5.06
N GLU A 25 -4.18 20.14 -5.77
CA GLU A 25 -5.13 20.19 -6.88
C GLU A 25 -6.61 20.31 -6.45
N LYS A 26 -6.88 20.43 -5.14
CA LYS A 26 -8.23 20.49 -4.56
C LYS A 26 -9.08 19.26 -4.89
N ARG A 27 -8.46 18.10 -5.05
CA ARG A 27 -9.19 16.83 -5.07
C ARG A 27 -9.78 16.58 -3.68
N SER A 28 -11.04 16.18 -3.61
CA SER A 28 -11.73 16.03 -2.33
C SER A 28 -12.90 15.04 -2.43
N PRO A 29 -12.99 14.05 -1.53
CA PRO A 29 -11.99 13.70 -0.50
C PRO A 29 -10.76 13.00 -1.12
N VAL A 30 -9.64 12.98 -0.38
CA VAL A 30 -8.47 12.16 -0.73
C VAL A 30 -8.45 10.91 0.16
N LEU A 31 -8.35 9.74 -0.46
CA LEU A 31 -8.38 8.46 0.24
C LEU A 31 -7.05 7.71 0.06
N LEU A 32 -6.38 7.42 1.17
CA LEU A 32 -5.22 6.54 1.21
C LEU A 32 -5.66 5.13 1.61
N LEU A 33 -5.39 4.15 0.75
CA LEU A 33 -5.69 2.74 0.97
C LEU A 33 -4.40 1.97 1.24
N LEU A 34 -4.34 1.24 2.34
CA LEU A 34 -3.13 0.54 2.77
C LEU A 34 -3.36 -0.97 2.87
N GLU A 35 -2.37 -1.75 2.44
CA GLU A 35 -2.34 -3.20 2.61
C GLU A 35 -2.04 -3.63 4.05
N LEU A 36 -2.82 -3.11 4.98
CA LEU A 36 -2.89 -3.57 6.36
C LEU A 36 -4.14 -4.43 6.50
N ASP A 37 -4.18 -5.30 7.51
CA ASP A 37 -5.38 -6.08 7.79
C ASP A 37 -6.61 -5.17 7.87
N GLY A 38 -7.69 -5.50 7.16
CA GLY A 38 -8.89 -4.66 7.06
C GLY A 38 -9.52 -4.34 8.41
N SER A 39 -9.34 -5.20 9.42
CA SER A 39 -9.73 -4.97 10.81
C SER A 39 -9.02 -3.77 11.45
N GLN A 40 -7.93 -3.28 10.87
CA GLN A 40 -7.21 -2.08 11.33
C GLN A 40 -7.92 -0.77 10.99
N SER A 41 -8.88 -0.77 10.07
CA SER A 41 -9.54 0.47 9.62
C SER A 41 -10.11 1.33 10.75
N PRO A 42 -10.78 0.79 11.81
CA PRO A 42 -11.22 1.59 12.94
C PRO A 42 -10.06 2.19 13.77
N ALA A 43 -8.94 1.48 13.93
CA ALA A 43 -7.77 1.98 14.64
C ALA A 43 -7.08 3.10 13.85
N LEU A 44 -6.94 2.93 12.52
CA LEU A 44 -6.44 3.95 11.61
C LEU A 44 -7.30 5.21 11.64
N ALA A 45 -8.62 5.05 11.50
CA ALA A 45 -9.54 6.18 11.52
C ALA A 45 -9.47 6.97 12.84
N ARG A 46 -9.33 6.28 13.97
CA ARG A 46 -9.15 6.90 15.29
C ARG A 46 -7.85 7.69 15.37
N TYR A 47 -6.72 7.11 14.98
CA TYR A 47 -5.42 7.79 15.03
C TYR A 47 -5.37 8.99 14.07
N VAL A 48 -5.90 8.84 12.85
CA VAL A 48 -5.93 9.91 11.84
C VAL A 48 -6.81 11.09 12.27
N ALA A 49 -7.81 10.86 13.12
CA ALA A 49 -8.63 11.91 13.71
C ALA A 49 -8.05 12.52 15.01
N SER A 50 -6.95 11.96 15.54
CA SER A 50 -6.41 12.29 16.86
C SER A 50 -5.49 13.52 16.85
N ASP A 51 -5.03 13.93 18.04
CA ASP A 51 -4.08 15.03 18.21
C ASP A 51 -2.61 14.70 17.88
N GLY A 52 -2.31 13.43 17.60
CA GLY A 52 -0.98 12.92 17.29
C GLY A 52 -0.02 13.04 18.46
N THR A 53 -0.53 13.08 19.70
CA THR A 53 0.32 13.16 20.89
C THR A 53 1.19 11.91 21.01
N GLN A 54 2.22 11.96 21.86
CA GLN A 54 3.08 10.79 22.07
C GLN A 54 2.27 9.60 22.59
N GLU A 55 1.30 9.83 23.48
CA GLU A 55 0.41 8.80 24.03
C GLU A 55 -0.44 8.15 22.94
N GLU A 56 -1.02 8.94 22.04
CA GLU A 56 -1.86 8.44 20.95
C GLU A 56 -1.04 7.68 19.90
N ARG A 57 0.19 8.13 19.62
CA ARG A 57 1.15 7.41 18.78
C ARG A 57 1.50 6.06 19.39
N CYS A 58 1.85 6.03 20.67
CA CYS A 58 2.13 4.78 21.38
C CYS A 58 0.91 3.85 21.40
N ALA A 59 -0.29 4.38 21.62
CA ALA A 59 -1.52 3.59 21.62
C ALA A 59 -1.82 2.97 20.24
N PHE A 60 -1.58 3.70 19.15
CA PHE A 60 -1.72 3.17 17.80
C PHE A 60 -0.68 2.08 17.51
N LEU A 61 0.59 2.32 17.85
CA LEU A 61 1.69 1.38 17.62
C LEU A 61 1.64 0.14 18.53
N ALA A 62 0.89 0.20 19.63
CA ALA A 62 0.64 -0.95 20.50
C ALA A 62 -0.39 -1.94 19.91
N HIS A 63 -1.04 -1.60 18.79
CA HIS A 63 -1.97 -2.52 18.13
C HIS A 63 -1.23 -3.76 17.60
N PHE A 64 -1.84 -4.94 17.71
CA PHE A 64 -1.22 -6.23 17.38
C PHE A 64 -0.48 -6.26 16.03
N GLU A 65 -1.09 -5.72 14.97
CA GLU A 65 -0.49 -5.62 13.63
C GLU A 65 0.91 -4.96 13.67
N TRP A 66 1.09 -3.90 14.46
CA TRP A 66 2.35 -3.14 14.57
C TRP A 66 3.36 -3.73 15.55
N ALA A 67 2.90 -4.60 16.47
CA ALA A 67 3.71 -5.17 17.55
C ALA A 67 3.94 -6.69 17.44
N ARG A 68 3.39 -7.36 16.41
CA ARG A 68 3.56 -8.80 16.22
C ARG A 68 5.03 -9.18 15.99
N PRO A 69 5.46 -10.39 16.41
CA PRO A 69 6.86 -10.80 16.25
C PRO A 69 7.35 -10.86 14.79
N GLY A 70 6.47 -11.30 13.87
CA GLY A 70 6.78 -11.49 12.45
C GLY A 70 6.29 -10.31 11.61
N GLN A 71 7.22 -9.51 11.10
CA GLN A 71 6.91 -8.29 10.37
C GLN A 71 7.46 -8.33 8.94
N ASP A 72 6.55 -8.25 7.98
CA ASP A 72 6.80 -8.52 6.56
C ASP A 72 7.05 -7.25 5.72
N GLY A 73 7.25 -6.11 6.38
CA GLY A 73 7.53 -4.82 5.74
C GLY A 73 6.31 -3.92 5.52
N ARG A 74 5.09 -4.37 5.87
CA ARG A 74 3.88 -3.53 5.75
C ARG A 74 3.70 -2.52 6.91
N THR A 75 4.41 -2.71 8.01
CA THR A 75 4.36 -1.86 9.22
C THR A 75 5.71 -1.23 9.54
N THR A 76 6.34 -0.60 8.54
CA THR A 76 7.61 0.12 8.70
C THR A 76 7.43 1.52 9.28
N VAL A 77 8.54 2.14 9.68
CA VAL A 77 8.59 3.57 10.03
C VAL A 77 8.07 4.44 8.88
N ALA A 78 8.47 4.17 7.63
CA ALA A 78 8.01 4.93 6.46
C ALA A 78 6.48 4.84 6.27
N MET A 79 5.89 3.67 6.53
CA MET A 79 4.44 3.51 6.51
C MET A 79 3.75 4.27 7.64
N PHE A 80 4.31 4.25 8.85
CA PHE A 80 3.79 5.05 9.96
C PHE A 80 3.88 6.56 9.66
N GLU A 81 4.99 7.03 9.10
CA GLU A 81 5.17 8.43 8.71
C GLU A 81 4.15 8.87 7.64
N LEU A 82 3.81 8.00 6.69
CA LEU A 82 2.74 8.26 5.72
C LEU A 82 1.37 8.41 6.42
N ILE A 83 1.05 7.55 7.38
CA ILE A 83 -0.21 7.65 8.16
C ILE A 83 -0.21 8.94 8.99
N ASP A 84 0.90 9.26 9.65
CA ASP A 84 1.03 10.47 10.47
C ASP A 84 0.94 11.75 9.63
N PHE A 85 1.45 11.72 8.39
CA PHE A 85 1.25 12.78 7.42
C PHE A 85 -0.24 13.00 7.12
N VAL A 86 -1.00 11.93 6.83
CA VAL A 86 -2.44 12.05 6.57
C VAL A 86 -3.20 12.59 7.80
N ARG A 87 -2.83 12.16 9.02
CA ARG A 87 -3.36 12.76 10.27
C ARG A 87 -3.09 14.27 10.31
N ALA A 88 -1.85 14.69 10.05
CA ALA A 88 -1.49 16.10 10.08
C ALA A 88 -2.29 16.92 9.04
N MET A 89 -2.48 16.38 7.83
CA MET A 89 -3.31 17.02 6.79
C MET A 89 -4.78 17.12 7.21
N LYS A 90 -5.32 16.08 7.86
CA LYS A 90 -6.69 16.12 8.40
C LYS A 90 -6.85 17.19 9.48
N ARG A 91 -5.88 17.33 10.38
CA ARG A 91 -5.89 18.34 11.46
C ARG A 91 -6.02 19.76 10.92
N ILE A 92 -5.34 20.07 9.83
CA ILE A 92 -5.38 21.40 9.20
C ILE A 92 -6.58 21.59 8.26
N GLY A 93 -7.54 20.66 8.27
CA GLY A 93 -8.83 20.79 7.60
C GLY A 93 -8.91 20.16 6.20
N HIS A 94 -7.89 19.43 5.74
CA HIS A 94 -8.01 18.71 4.47
C HIS A 94 -8.90 17.46 4.61
N PRO A 95 -9.82 17.21 3.67
CA PRO A 95 -10.71 16.05 3.69
C PRO A 95 -9.96 14.79 3.25
N VAL A 96 -9.09 14.30 4.13
CA VAL A 96 -8.27 13.11 3.91
C VAL A 96 -8.62 11.98 4.87
N GLU A 97 -8.55 10.76 4.37
CA GLU A 97 -8.86 9.55 5.12
C GLU A 97 -7.88 8.41 4.80
N VAL A 98 -7.74 7.48 5.74
CA VAL A 98 -6.94 6.26 5.57
C VAL A 98 -7.83 5.06 5.87
N ALA A 99 -7.76 4.03 5.04
CA ALA A 99 -8.41 2.74 5.31
C ALA A 99 -7.48 1.57 4.95
N ALA A 100 -7.67 0.46 5.66
CA ALA A 100 -6.99 -0.80 5.42
C ALA A 100 -7.88 -1.73 4.60
N PHE A 101 -7.29 -2.57 3.74
CA PHE A 101 -8.06 -3.47 2.87
C PHE A 101 -7.62 -4.93 2.87
N ALA A 102 -6.49 -5.28 3.49
CA ALA A 102 -5.94 -6.64 3.46
C ALA A 102 -6.63 -7.60 4.46
N GLY A 103 -6.02 -8.77 4.73
CA GLY A 103 -6.49 -9.74 5.74
C GLY A 103 -7.30 -10.92 5.18
N GLY A 104 -7.00 -11.37 3.95
CA GLY A 104 -7.77 -12.38 3.22
C GLY A 104 -7.21 -12.69 1.83
N THR A 105 -8.06 -13.19 0.94
CA THR A 105 -7.75 -13.42 -0.49
C THR A 105 -7.75 -12.12 -1.29
N ASP A 106 -7.18 -12.14 -2.50
CA ASP A 106 -7.28 -11.02 -3.45
C ASP A 106 -8.71 -10.59 -3.74
N GLN A 107 -9.68 -11.52 -3.74
CA GLN A 107 -11.09 -11.17 -3.85
C GLN A 107 -11.55 -10.33 -2.65
N GLN A 108 -11.15 -10.70 -1.43
CA GLN A 108 -11.47 -9.93 -0.23
C GLN A 108 -10.77 -8.56 -0.24
N TYR A 109 -9.55 -8.47 -0.78
CA TYR A 109 -8.85 -7.19 -0.96
C TYR A 109 -9.63 -6.29 -1.91
N ALA A 110 -10.02 -6.82 -3.07
CA ALA A 110 -10.83 -6.11 -4.05
C ALA A 110 -12.18 -5.67 -3.45
N ASP A 111 -12.89 -6.55 -2.75
CA ASP A 111 -14.17 -6.23 -2.11
C ASP A 111 -14.02 -5.13 -1.06
N ASN A 112 -12.93 -5.16 -0.29
CA ASN A 112 -12.64 -4.14 0.72
C ASN A 112 -12.33 -2.79 0.08
N ILE A 113 -11.51 -2.76 -0.98
CA ILE A 113 -11.21 -1.55 -1.75
C ILE A 113 -12.50 -1.00 -2.38
N ALA A 114 -13.27 -1.86 -3.04
CA ALA A 114 -14.53 -1.51 -3.68
C ALA A 114 -15.50 -0.87 -2.69
N ARG A 115 -15.63 -1.44 -1.48
CA ARG A 115 -16.48 -0.86 -0.42
C ARG A 115 -16.06 0.56 -0.03
N GLN A 116 -14.76 0.83 0.07
CA GLN A 116 -14.26 2.17 0.40
C GLN A 116 -14.55 3.17 -0.73
N LEU A 117 -14.36 2.75 -1.99
CA LEU A 117 -14.61 3.57 -3.17
C LEU A 117 -16.11 3.82 -3.38
N ASP A 118 -16.97 2.82 -3.15
CA ASP A 118 -18.42 2.95 -3.29
C ASP A 118 -19.03 3.88 -2.23
N GLN A 119 -18.46 3.88 -1.01
CA GLN A 119 -18.84 4.84 0.04
C GLN A 119 -18.39 6.27 -0.27
N LYS A 120 -17.41 6.43 -1.17
CA LYS A 120 -16.80 7.72 -1.52
C LYS A 120 -16.59 7.83 -3.02
N PRO A 121 -17.67 7.86 -3.84
CA PRO A 121 -17.55 7.77 -5.30
C PRO A 121 -16.84 8.96 -5.95
N GLN A 122 -16.66 10.06 -5.22
CA GLN A 122 -15.92 11.25 -5.66
C GLN A 122 -14.48 11.31 -5.13
N ALA A 123 -14.05 10.30 -4.36
CA ALA A 123 -12.72 10.29 -3.77
C ALA A 123 -11.64 10.18 -4.85
N TRP A 124 -10.60 10.99 -4.72
CA TRP A 124 -9.33 10.70 -5.35
C TRP A 124 -8.57 9.72 -4.46
N ALA A 125 -8.28 8.52 -4.97
CA ALA A 125 -7.72 7.45 -4.15
C ALA A 125 -6.33 7.04 -4.64
N VAL A 126 -5.42 6.81 -3.67
CA VAL A 126 -4.15 6.14 -3.89
C VAL A 126 -4.07 4.93 -2.95
N ALA A 127 -3.63 3.80 -3.48
CA ALA A 127 -3.42 2.59 -2.71
C ALA A 127 -1.96 2.17 -2.77
N VAL A 128 -1.38 1.77 -1.64
CA VAL A 128 -0.09 1.09 -1.54
C VAL A 128 -0.37 -0.39 -1.33
N VAL A 129 0.17 -1.22 -2.22
CA VAL A 129 -0.18 -2.64 -2.34
C VAL A 129 1.02 -3.41 -2.89
N GLY A 130 1.19 -4.68 -2.56
CA GLY A 130 2.24 -5.54 -3.08
C GLY A 130 2.09 -5.74 -4.59
N ASN A 131 3.22 -5.81 -5.30
CA ASN A 131 3.26 -5.92 -6.76
C ASN A 131 2.37 -7.03 -7.34
N LEU A 132 2.32 -8.17 -6.66
CA LEU A 132 1.53 -9.32 -7.05
C LEU A 132 0.03 -9.00 -7.07
N HIS A 133 -0.47 -8.32 -6.03
CA HIS A 133 -1.87 -7.91 -5.90
C HIS A 133 -2.20 -6.72 -6.82
N ALA A 134 -1.20 -5.92 -7.20
CA ALA A 134 -1.31 -4.77 -8.08
C ALA A 134 -1.43 -5.13 -9.58
N ALA A 135 -1.15 -6.37 -9.96
CA ALA A 135 -1.17 -6.80 -11.34
C ALA A 135 -2.58 -6.74 -11.95
N LYS A 136 -2.66 -6.35 -13.23
CA LYS A 136 -3.93 -6.18 -13.95
C LYS A 136 -4.47 -7.46 -14.59
N GLN A 137 -3.66 -8.51 -14.63
CA GLN A 137 -3.99 -9.77 -15.27
C GLN A 137 -3.65 -10.92 -14.32
N PRO A 138 -4.36 -12.06 -14.40
CA PRO A 138 -3.98 -13.27 -13.69
C PRO A 138 -2.52 -13.66 -13.98
N LEU A 139 -1.85 -14.18 -12.97
CA LEU A 139 -0.45 -14.59 -13.05
C LEU A 139 -0.21 -15.88 -12.26
N THR A 140 0.83 -16.61 -12.65
CA THR A 140 1.27 -17.80 -11.90
C THR A 140 2.44 -17.43 -11.01
N TYR A 141 2.33 -17.70 -9.71
CA TYR A 141 3.37 -17.44 -8.73
C TYR A 141 3.45 -18.58 -7.72
N GLY A 142 4.66 -19.08 -7.46
CA GLY A 142 4.87 -20.25 -6.59
C GLY A 142 4.09 -21.50 -7.03
N GLY A 143 3.90 -21.69 -8.34
CA GLY A 143 3.10 -22.78 -8.91
C GLY A 143 1.58 -22.64 -8.73
N ARG A 144 1.09 -21.49 -8.26
CA ARG A 144 -0.34 -21.21 -8.08
C ARG A 144 -0.80 -20.14 -9.05
N ASN A 145 -1.99 -20.31 -9.61
CA ASN A 145 -2.66 -19.26 -10.37
C ASN A 145 -3.31 -18.27 -9.40
N ILE A 146 -2.98 -17.01 -9.56
CA ILE A 146 -3.47 -15.90 -8.73
C ILE A 146 -4.31 -15.01 -9.61
N VAL A 147 -5.46 -14.59 -9.09
CA VAL A 147 -6.30 -13.53 -9.65
C VAL A 147 -6.10 -12.30 -8.78
N PRO A 148 -5.24 -11.35 -9.19
CA PRO A 148 -4.87 -10.22 -8.34
C PRO A 148 -6.04 -9.30 -8.03
N ALA A 149 -6.02 -8.64 -6.88
CA ALA A 149 -7.05 -7.74 -6.41
C ALA A 149 -7.36 -6.65 -7.45
N VAL A 150 -6.34 -6.07 -8.09
CA VAL A 150 -6.52 -5.02 -9.09
C VAL A 150 -7.24 -5.51 -10.35
N SER A 151 -7.04 -6.77 -10.75
CA SER A 151 -7.75 -7.35 -11.89
C SER A 151 -9.27 -7.44 -11.67
N LEU A 152 -9.71 -7.45 -10.41
CA LEU A 152 -11.12 -7.51 -10.01
C LEU A 152 -11.77 -6.12 -9.85
N LEU A 153 -11.00 -5.05 -10.02
CA LEU A 153 -11.42 -3.66 -9.80
C LEU A 153 -11.66 -2.89 -11.12
N GLU A 154 -11.84 -3.58 -12.24
CA GLU A 154 -11.95 -2.97 -13.59
C GLU A 154 -13.02 -1.86 -13.66
N ARG A 155 -14.14 -2.00 -12.94
CA ARG A 155 -15.22 -0.99 -12.91
C ARG A 155 -14.78 0.39 -12.41
N TYR A 156 -13.69 0.45 -11.64
CA TYR A 156 -13.10 1.71 -11.14
C TYR A 156 -12.00 2.25 -12.05
N ALA A 157 -11.70 1.56 -13.16
CA ALA A 157 -10.64 1.88 -14.11
C ALA A 157 -9.30 2.27 -13.44
N PRO A 158 -8.75 1.43 -12.53
CA PRO A 158 -7.57 1.80 -11.77
C PRO A 158 -6.35 1.98 -12.68
N VAL A 159 -5.60 3.06 -12.46
CA VAL A 159 -4.21 3.15 -12.90
C VAL A 159 -3.38 2.33 -11.90
N SER A 160 -2.66 1.32 -12.39
CA SER A 160 -1.78 0.48 -11.58
C SER A 160 -0.34 0.63 -12.07
N LEU A 161 0.57 0.92 -11.16
CA LEU A 161 1.99 1.12 -11.44
C LEU A 161 2.77 0.04 -10.68
N ASN A 162 3.56 -0.75 -11.40
CA ASN A 162 4.53 -1.67 -10.78
C ASN A 162 5.77 -0.85 -10.42
N MET A 163 6.00 -0.62 -9.12
CA MET A 163 7.16 0.12 -8.66
C MET A 163 8.35 -0.82 -8.59
N VAL A 164 9.40 -0.46 -9.34
CA VAL A 164 10.64 -1.23 -9.43
C VAL A 164 11.81 -0.37 -8.97
N ALA A 165 12.80 -1.01 -8.36
CA ALA A 165 14.01 -0.38 -7.86
C ALA A 165 15.23 -0.93 -8.62
N SER A 166 16.20 -0.06 -8.88
CA SER A 166 17.48 -0.46 -9.51
C SER A 166 18.50 -1.04 -8.53
N GLY A 167 18.19 -0.99 -7.22
CA GLY A 167 19.01 -1.47 -6.11
C GLY A 167 18.55 -0.84 -4.79
N GLY A 168 19.23 -1.14 -3.69
CA GLY A 168 18.93 -0.63 -2.35
C GLY A 168 18.50 -1.74 -1.40
N THR A 169 17.79 -1.40 -0.33
CA THR A 169 17.35 -2.37 0.67
C THR A 169 15.88 -2.23 1.01
N PHE A 170 15.30 -3.31 1.54
CA PHE A 170 13.98 -3.31 2.13
C PHE A 170 14.04 -3.96 3.52
N TRP A 171 13.09 -3.60 4.38
CA TRP A 171 12.94 -4.24 5.68
C TRP A 171 11.75 -5.20 5.68
N GLY A 172 11.97 -6.46 6.05
CA GLY A 172 10.88 -7.44 6.11
C GLY A 172 11.36 -8.84 6.44
N ILE A 173 10.52 -9.82 6.13
CA ILE A 173 10.88 -11.24 6.21
C ILE A 173 11.23 -11.72 4.80
N PHE A 174 12.47 -12.16 4.64
CA PHE A 174 12.98 -12.73 3.40
C PHE A 174 13.98 -13.83 3.73
N ASP A 175 13.95 -14.92 2.95
CA ASP A 175 14.74 -16.14 3.17
C ASP A 175 14.77 -16.63 4.64
N GLY A 176 13.59 -16.63 5.27
CA GLY A 176 13.41 -17.09 6.66
C GLY A 176 13.96 -16.16 7.74
N THR A 177 14.49 -14.98 7.38
CA THR A 177 15.06 -14.02 8.33
C THR A 177 14.33 -12.68 8.30
N GLN A 178 14.13 -12.10 9.48
CA GLN A 178 13.52 -10.78 9.63
C GLN A 178 14.61 -9.72 9.78
N GLY A 179 14.57 -8.67 8.97
CA GLY A 179 15.57 -7.62 9.02
C GLY A 179 15.66 -6.80 7.74
N VAL A 180 16.80 -6.16 7.56
CA VAL A 180 17.15 -5.44 6.32
C VAL A 180 17.72 -6.45 5.33
N HIS A 181 17.21 -6.42 4.10
CA HIS A 181 17.60 -7.30 3.00
C HIS A 181 17.96 -6.47 1.77
N ASP A 182 18.86 -6.98 0.94
CA ASP A 182 19.19 -6.34 -0.34
C ASP A 182 18.05 -6.58 -1.35
N LEU A 183 17.71 -5.55 -2.12
CA LEU A 183 16.73 -5.66 -3.19
C LEU A 183 17.24 -6.54 -4.34
N ASP A 184 18.55 -6.66 -4.53
CA ASP A 184 19.12 -7.55 -5.54
C ASP A 184 18.88 -9.03 -5.19
N ASP A 185 18.93 -9.41 -3.91
CA ASP A 185 18.59 -10.77 -3.46
C ASP A 185 17.13 -11.14 -3.80
N TYR A 186 16.21 -10.16 -3.70
CA TYR A 186 14.81 -10.33 -4.05
C TYR A 186 14.59 -10.51 -5.56
N ARG A 187 15.46 -9.95 -6.40
CA ARG A 187 15.38 -10.09 -7.86
C ARG A 187 15.85 -11.48 -8.32
N ASP A 188 16.88 -12.00 -7.67
CA ASP A 188 17.52 -13.29 -8.01
C ASP A 188 16.62 -14.50 -7.69
N VAL A 189 15.72 -14.39 -6.71
CA VAL A 189 14.76 -15.45 -6.35
C VAL A 189 13.50 -15.50 -7.22
N GLY A 190 13.47 -14.80 -8.36
CA GLY A 190 12.40 -14.98 -9.35
C GLY A 190 11.10 -14.22 -9.07
N PHE A 191 11.05 -13.31 -8.10
CA PHE A 191 9.90 -12.41 -7.92
C PHE A 191 9.85 -11.32 -9.00
N ALA A 192 10.98 -11.03 -9.66
CA ALA A 192 11.13 -9.94 -10.62
C ALA A 192 11.19 -10.31 -12.12
N PRO A 193 11.70 -11.47 -12.59
CA PRO A 193 11.92 -11.67 -14.03
C PRO A 193 10.63 -11.66 -14.84
N ASP A 194 9.52 -12.16 -14.28
CA ASP A 194 8.22 -12.15 -14.96
C ASP A 194 7.41 -10.89 -14.65
N MET A 195 7.59 -10.24 -13.49
CA MET A 195 6.90 -8.98 -13.17
C MET A 195 7.53 -7.75 -13.86
N LEU A 196 8.82 -7.79 -14.20
CA LEU A 196 9.49 -6.78 -15.03
C LEU A 196 9.08 -6.85 -16.51
N ARG A 197 8.57 -8.00 -16.99
CA ARG A 197 8.11 -8.14 -18.39
C ARG A 197 6.83 -7.39 -18.70
N TYR A 198 6.03 -7.05 -17.70
CA TYR A 198 4.79 -6.29 -17.90
C TYR A 198 5.01 -4.78 -18.11
N GLY A 199 6.26 -4.31 -18.05
CA GLY A 199 6.64 -2.92 -18.27
C GLY A 199 7.20 -2.59 -19.65
N GLN A 200 7.34 -3.55 -20.57
CA GLN A 200 7.65 -3.22 -21.96
C GLN A 200 6.40 -2.69 -22.66
N LEU A 201 6.12 -1.41 -22.49
CA LEU A 201 5.44 -0.62 -23.51
C LEU A 201 6.35 -0.65 -24.74
N SER A 202 6.05 -1.56 -25.67
CA SER A 202 6.52 -1.46 -27.04
C SER A 202 5.91 -0.20 -27.64
N PHE A 203 6.66 0.90 -27.62
CA PHE A 203 6.46 1.96 -28.59
C PHE A 203 7.07 1.45 -29.89
N GLU A 204 6.23 0.92 -30.79
CA GLU A 204 6.63 0.83 -32.18
C GLU A 204 6.66 2.24 -32.80
N PRO A 205 7.63 2.53 -33.67
CA PRO A 205 7.86 3.86 -34.25
C PRO A 205 6.75 4.35 -35.18
#